data_AF-A0A1R0ZMJ2-F1
#
_entry.id   AF-A0A1R0ZMJ2-F1
#
_cell.length_a   1.000
_cell.length_b   1.000
_cell.length_c   1.000
_cell.angle_alpha   90.00
_cell.angle_beta   90.00
_cell.angle_gamma   90.00
#
_symmetry.space_group_name_H-M   'P 1'
#
loop_
_entity.id
_entity.type
_entity.pdbx_description
1 polymer ?
#
loop_
_entity_poly.entity_id
_entity_poly.type
_entity_poly.pdbx_seq_one_letter_code
_entity_poly.pdbx_strand_id
1 'polypeptide(L)'
;MYFIILNIDMYINEVINDDNFEISELLSLLDKDINDDYKLDLMAYSTEPISMSGKQYSERLECYILENNFNIIDLPYLVSGYDQKSTNLREKIRSISIEHFDQIHRDNYKVPYNLLIEIFESSEIEKSGKKRMLVSHIIYLNEVETITCLQLLHMTEVISLFSGRRPKIERSNENEKILGIFKTKGWITSFNIDRQDNNFFRAIGRRTHVEDL
;
A
#
# COMPACT_ATOMS: atom_id res chain seq x y z
N MET A 1 -10.09 35.03 -12.08
CA MET A 1 -10.63 33.68 -12.36
C MET A 1 -11.62 33.62 -13.53
N TYR A 2 -12.79 34.28 -13.49
CA TYR A 2 -13.78 34.17 -14.59
C TYR A 2 -13.23 34.58 -15.97
N PHE A 3 -12.48 35.68 -16.04
CA PHE A 3 -11.83 36.14 -17.28
C PHE A 3 -10.83 35.12 -17.85
N ILE A 4 -10.09 34.44 -16.95
CA ILE A 4 -9.07 33.46 -17.31
C ILE A 4 -9.73 32.20 -17.89
N ILE A 5 -10.76 31.71 -17.22
CA ILE A 5 -11.53 30.54 -17.69
C ILE A 5 -12.15 30.79 -19.06
N LEU A 6 -12.72 31.98 -19.29
CA LEU A 6 -13.31 32.33 -20.59
C LEU A 6 -12.28 32.43 -21.73
N ASN A 7 -11.03 32.75 -21.41
CA ASN A 7 -9.96 32.97 -22.38
C ASN A 7 -8.80 31.98 -22.15
N ILE A 8 -9.11 30.75 -21.72
CA ILE A 8 -8.11 29.80 -21.23
C ILE A 8 -7.02 29.49 -22.27
N ASP A 9 -7.42 29.41 -23.54
CA ASP A 9 -6.51 29.17 -24.65
C ASP A 9 -5.47 30.29 -24.80
N MET A 10 -5.92 31.55 -24.91
CA MET A 10 -5.03 32.71 -24.98
C MET A 10 -4.19 32.87 -23.71
N TYR A 11 -4.78 32.57 -22.55
CA TYR A 11 -4.06 32.62 -21.28
C TYR A 11 -2.87 31.65 -21.29
N ILE A 12 -3.08 30.40 -21.72
CA ILE A 12 -2.04 29.37 -21.74
C ILE A 12 -1.00 29.61 -22.84
N ASN A 13 -1.45 30.03 -24.03
CA ASN A 13 -0.57 30.12 -25.19
C ASN A 13 0.18 31.45 -25.32
N GLU A 14 -0.33 32.53 -24.71
CA GLU A 14 0.19 33.89 -24.95
C GLU A 14 0.53 34.67 -23.67
N VAL A 15 -0.07 34.32 -22.52
CA VAL A 15 0.06 35.13 -21.29
C VAL A 15 0.94 34.46 -20.25
N ILE A 16 0.69 33.18 -19.93
CA ILE A 16 1.44 32.45 -18.91
C ILE A 16 2.81 32.03 -19.45
N ASN A 17 3.82 32.07 -18.59
CA ASN A 17 5.18 31.61 -18.84
C ASN A 17 5.88 31.33 -17.50
N ASP A 18 7.12 30.84 -17.57
CA ASP A 18 7.91 30.47 -16.37
C ASP A 18 8.11 31.65 -15.39
N ASP A 19 8.15 32.90 -15.88
CA ASP A 19 8.43 34.08 -15.05
C ASP A 19 7.20 34.57 -14.27
N ASN A 20 5.98 34.27 -14.75
CA ASN A 20 4.74 34.75 -14.14
C ASN A 20 3.81 33.63 -13.64
N PHE A 21 4.24 32.38 -13.73
CA PHE A 21 3.49 31.24 -13.22
C PHE A 21 3.36 31.30 -11.69
N GLU A 22 2.13 31.09 -11.19
CA GLU A 22 1.85 30.95 -9.76
C GLU A 22 1.10 29.64 -9.46
N ILE A 23 1.66 28.83 -8.56
CA ILE A 23 1.06 27.55 -8.17
C ILE A 23 -0.35 27.70 -7.59
N SER A 24 -0.63 28.77 -6.84
CA SER A 24 -1.96 29.05 -6.29
C SER A 24 -3.02 29.27 -7.37
N GLU A 25 -2.62 29.83 -8.51
CA GLU A 25 -3.51 30.00 -9.65
C GLU A 25 -3.79 28.66 -10.34
N LEU A 26 -2.75 27.85 -10.60
CA LEU A 26 -2.91 26.50 -11.12
C LEU A 26 -3.88 25.68 -10.24
N LEU A 27 -3.64 25.63 -8.92
CA LEU A 27 -4.50 24.90 -7.99
C LEU A 27 -5.96 25.38 -8.06
N SER A 28 -6.18 26.67 -8.27
CA SER A 28 -7.54 27.22 -8.44
C SER A 28 -8.21 26.81 -9.75
N LEU A 29 -7.42 26.57 -10.81
CA LEU A 29 -7.89 26.15 -12.14
C LEU A 29 -8.13 24.65 -12.25
N LEU A 30 -7.39 23.81 -11.51
CA LEU A 30 -7.56 22.35 -11.52
C LEU A 30 -8.99 21.93 -11.12
N ASP A 31 -9.61 22.66 -10.18
CA ASP A 31 -10.98 22.45 -9.71
C ASP A 31 -12.06 23.02 -10.67
N LYS A 32 -11.67 23.63 -11.79
CA LYS A 32 -12.62 24.25 -12.74
C LYS A 32 -12.98 23.29 -13.87
N ASP A 33 -14.16 23.54 -14.44
CA ASP A 33 -14.66 22.86 -15.62
C ASP A 33 -13.98 23.44 -16.88
N ILE A 34 -12.71 23.07 -17.05
CA ILE A 34 -11.88 23.36 -18.22
C ILE A 34 -11.26 22.05 -18.69
N ASN A 35 -10.93 21.97 -19.98
CA ASN A 35 -10.33 20.77 -20.57
C ASN A 35 -9.02 20.39 -19.86
N ASP A 36 -8.82 19.10 -19.62
CA ASP A 36 -7.60 18.55 -19.04
C ASP A 36 -6.34 18.88 -19.84
N ASP A 37 -6.41 19.03 -21.17
CA ASP A 37 -5.24 19.43 -21.98
C ASP A 37 -4.65 20.75 -21.46
N TYR A 38 -5.50 21.76 -21.24
CA TYR A 38 -5.12 23.04 -20.67
C TYR A 38 -4.58 22.93 -19.24
N LYS A 39 -5.17 22.05 -18.43
CA LYS A 39 -4.69 21.82 -17.06
C LYS A 39 -3.29 21.20 -17.07
N LEU A 40 -3.05 20.23 -17.94
CA LEU A 40 -1.77 19.55 -18.08
C LEU A 40 -0.67 20.47 -18.58
N ASP A 41 -0.98 21.34 -19.54
CA ASP A 41 -0.03 22.37 -20.02
C ASP A 41 0.38 23.30 -18.88
N LEU A 42 -0.56 23.71 -18.03
CA LEU A 42 -0.25 24.52 -16.85
C LEU A 42 0.52 23.75 -15.77
N MET A 43 0.22 22.47 -15.57
CA MET A 43 0.94 21.62 -14.61
C MET A 43 2.41 21.43 -15.00
N ALA A 44 2.73 21.47 -16.29
CA ALA A 44 4.11 21.33 -16.77
C ALA A 44 5.07 22.44 -16.30
N TYR A 45 4.54 23.57 -15.83
CA TYR A 45 5.33 24.68 -15.28
C TYR A 45 5.85 24.42 -13.86
N SER A 46 5.42 23.35 -13.19
CA SER A 46 5.78 23.10 -11.80
C SER A 46 5.92 21.62 -11.46
N THR A 47 6.90 21.31 -10.62
CA THR A 47 7.05 20.02 -9.94
C THR A 47 6.61 20.10 -8.48
N GLU A 48 5.97 21.20 -8.07
CA GLU A 48 5.48 21.35 -6.70
C GLU A 48 4.43 20.27 -6.38
N PRO A 49 4.40 19.73 -5.15
CA PRO A 49 3.45 18.69 -4.77
C PRO A 49 1.99 19.17 -4.88
N ILE A 50 1.17 18.42 -5.60
CA ILE A 50 -0.26 18.68 -5.77
C ILE A 50 -1.05 17.63 -4.98
N SER A 51 -1.92 18.08 -4.08
CA SER A 51 -2.77 17.16 -3.34
C SER A 51 -3.95 16.66 -4.16
N MET A 52 -4.20 15.35 -4.10
CA MET A 52 -5.33 14.62 -4.65
C MET A 52 -6.40 14.31 -3.60
N SER A 53 -6.09 14.43 -2.30
CA SER A 53 -7.03 14.12 -1.23
C SER A 53 -8.22 15.08 -1.24
N GLY A 54 -9.43 14.51 -1.27
CA GLY A 54 -10.68 15.29 -1.33
C GLY A 54 -10.93 15.96 -2.69
N LYS A 55 -10.16 15.62 -3.72
CA LYS A 55 -10.30 16.15 -5.08
C LYS A 55 -10.97 15.13 -6.01
N GLN A 56 -11.60 15.63 -7.07
CA GLN A 56 -12.25 14.82 -8.10
C GLN A 56 -11.62 15.10 -9.46
N TYR A 57 -10.32 14.89 -9.56
CA TYR A 57 -9.61 15.02 -10.82
C TYR A 57 -9.94 13.85 -11.74
N SER A 58 -9.82 14.09 -13.05
CA SER A 58 -9.89 13.01 -14.02
C SER A 58 -8.70 12.07 -13.86
N GLU A 59 -8.84 10.83 -14.31
CA GLU A 59 -7.76 9.84 -14.26
C GLU A 59 -6.48 10.33 -14.96
N ARG A 60 -6.60 11.14 -16.03
CA ARG A 60 -5.45 11.68 -16.76
C ARG A 60 -4.64 12.65 -15.89
N LEU A 61 -5.32 13.52 -15.15
CA LEU A 61 -4.69 14.42 -14.19
C LEU A 61 -4.15 13.67 -12.97
N GLU A 62 -4.91 12.71 -12.44
CA GLU A 62 -4.45 11.86 -11.32
C GLU A 62 -3.15 11.14 -11.70
N CYS A 63 -3.08 10.55 -12.89
CA CYS A 63 -1.87 9.92 -13.41
C CYS A 63 -0.69 10.89 -13.47
N TYR A 64 -0.90 12.09 -14.01
CA TYR A 64 0.15 13.09 -14.14
C TYR A 64 0.66 13.55 -12.77
N ILE A 65 -0.26 13.79 -11.80
CA ILE A 65 0.10 14.19 -10.44
C ILE A 65 0.96 13.12 -9.78
N LEU A 66 0.58 11.85 -9.87
CA LEU A 66 1.35 10.75 -9.25
C LEU A 66 2.76 10.60 -9.85
N GLU A 67 2.97 11.01 -11.11
CA GLU A 67 4.27 10.92 -11.78
C GLU A 67 5.15 12.15 -11.53
N ASN A 68 4.59 13.36 -11.50
CA ASN A 68 5.37 14.61 -11.58
C ASN A 68 5.21 15.50 -10.35
N ASN A 69 4.12 15.36 -9.61
CA ASN A 69 3.72 16.27 -8.53
C ASN A 69 3.27 15.50 -7.28
N PHE A 70 3.78 14.29 -7.06
CA PHE A 70 3.28 13.42 -5.99
C PHE A 70 3.43 14.10 -4.63
N ASN A 71 2.31 14.24 -3.92
CA ASN A 71 2.30 14.74 -2.56
C ASN A 71 2.30 13.59 -1.55
N ILE A 72 3.41 13.44 -0.83
CA ILE A 72 3.60 12.39 0.20
C ILE A 72 2.52 12.40 1.29
N ILE A 73 1.90 13.56 1.55
CA ILE A 73 0.81 13.69 2.54
C ILE A 73 -0.42 12.87 2.11
N ASP A 74 -0.60 12.62 0.81
CA ASP A 74 -1.69 11.81 0.27
C ASP A 74 -1.41 10.31 0.26
N LEU A 75 -0.19 9.88 0.61
CA LEU A 75 0.15 8.46 0.68
C LEU A 75 -0.90 7.60 1.42
N PRO A 76 -1.39 7.95 2.63
CA PRO A 76 -2.43 7.16 3.29
C PRO A 76 -3.76 7.14 2.51
N TYR A 77 -4.13 8.22 1.82
CA TYR A 77 -5.32 8.28 0.98
C TYR A 77 -5.18 7.36 -0.24
N LEU A 78 -4.04 7.40 -0.93
CA LEU A 78 -3.75 6.56 -2.09
C LEU A 78 -3.72 5.08 -1.73
N VAL A 79 -3.00 4.72 -0.66
CA VAL A 79 -2.89 3.34 -0.18
C VAL A 79 -4.25 2.78 0.21
N SER A 80 -5.05 3.54 0.96
CA SER A 80 -6.37 3.07 1.42
C SER A 80 -7.42 3.00 0.30
N GLY A 81 -7.31 3.88 -0.70
CA GLY A 81 -8.17 3.93 -1.88
C GLY A 81 -7.76 2.99 -3.03
N TYR A 82 -6.70 2.20 -2.84
CA TYR A 82 -6.07 1.42 -3.91
C TYR A 82 -7.04 0.53 -4.69
N ASP A 83 -7.90 -0.22 -3.98
CA ASP A 83 -8.82 -1.18 -4.60
C ASP A 83 -9.95 -0.53 -5.42
N GLN A 84 -10.19 0.77 -5.24
CA GLN A 84 -11.22 1.53 -5.96
C GLN A 84 -10.68 2.21 -7.22
N LYS A 85 -9.37 2.16 -7.46
CA LYS A 85 -8.72 2.82 -8.60
C LYS A 85 -8.68 1.94 -9.84
N SER A 86 -8.54 2.58 -11.00
CA SER A 86 -8.32 1.91 -12.28
C SER A 86 -7.00 1.13 -12.26
N THR A 87 -6.83 0.20 -13.20
CA THR A 87 -5.58 -0.58 -13.33
C THR A 87 -4.34 0.32 -13.47
N ASN A 88 -4.42 1.38 -14.30
CA ASN A 88 -3.30 2.30 -14.51
C ASN A 88 -2.92 3.03 -13.20
N LEU A 89 -3.90 3.59 -12.50
CA LEU A 89 -3.65 4.26 -11.22
C LEU A 89 -3.14 3.28 -10.15
N ARG A 90 -3.65 2.05 -10.13
CA ARG A 90 -3.15 1.00 -9.23
C ARG A 90 -1.67 0.70 -9.49
N GLU A 91 -1.24 0.60 -10.75
CA GLU A 91 0.18 0.40 -11.08
C GLU A 91 1.06 1.53 -10.53
N LYS A 92 0.62 2.79 -10.65
CA LYS A 92 1.36 3.95 -10.08
C LYS A 92 1.38 3.92 -8.56
N ILE A 93 0.22 3.70 -7.92
CA ILE A 93 0.11 3.62 -6.46
C ILE A 93 0.95 2.46 -5.92
N ARG A 94 1.02 1.33 -6.62
CA ARG A 94 1.89 0.20 -6.28
C ARG A 94 3.36 0.64 -6.28
N SER A 95 3.83 1.30 -7.33
CA SER A 95 5.22 1.79 -7.42
C SER A 95 5.53 2.77 -6.29
N ILE A 96 4.65 3.75 -6.05
CA ILE A 96 4.78 4.71 -4.94
C ILE A 96 4.80 3.98 -3.58
N SER A 97 3.98 2.94 -3.40
CA SER A 97 3.93 2.18 -2.16
C SER A 97 5.19 1.36 -1.91
N ILE A 98 5.84 0.87 -2.97
CA ILE A 98 7.13 0.19 -2.89
C ILE A 98 8.23 1.19 -2.53
N GLU A 99 8.27 2.33 -3.22
CA GLU A 99 9.24 3.41 -2.96
C GLU A 99 9.14 3.95 -1.52
N HIS A 100 7.92 4.11 -1.01
CA HIS A 100 7.64 4.63 0.33
C HIS A 100 7.29 3.55 1.35
N PHE A 101 7.72 2.30 1.12
CA PHE A 101 7.43 1.16 1.99
C PHE A 101 7.76 1.43 3.46
N ASP A 102 8.91 2.02 3.74
CA ASP A 102 9.34 2.31 5.11
C ASP A 102 8.43 3.35 5.79
N GLN A 103 7.89 4.32 5.05
CA GLN A 103 6.93 5.29 5.59
C GLN A 103 5.60 4.60 5.91
N ILE A 104 5.08 3.80 4.97
CA ILE A 104 3.85 3.01 5.15
C ILE A 104 3.95 2.14 6.41
N HIS A 105 5.09 1.47 6.60
CA HIS A 105 5.32 0.62 7.75
C HIS A 105 5.44 1.43 9.06
N ARG A 106 6.25 2.49 9.06
CA ARG A 106 6.52 3.34 10.23
C ARG A 106 5.25 3.99 10.77
N ASP A 107 4.41 4.50 9.88
CA ASP A 107 3.17 5.19 10.24
C ASP A 107 1.98 4.24 10.38
N ASN A 108 2.22 2.93 10.19
CA ASN A 108 1.25 1.85 10.36
C ASN A 108 -0.02 2.06 9.51
N TYR A 109 0.16 2.47 8.25
CA TYR A 109 -0.94 2.61 7.31
C TYR A 109 -1.59 1.26 7.04
N LYS A 110 -2.93 1.25 7.01
CA LYS A 110 -3.69 0.07 6.65
C LYS A 110 -3.59 -0.15 5.14
N VAL A 111 -2.86 -1.18 4.74
CA VAL A 111 -2.73 -1.56 3.33
C VAL A 111 -3.81 -2.58 2.96
N PRO A 112 -4.62 -2.32 1.93
CA PRO A 112 -5.59 -3.29 1.43
C PRO A 112 -4.92 -4.58 0.95
N TYR A 113 -5.64 -5.70 1.04
CA TYR A 113 -5.07 -7.03 0.79
C TYR A 113 -4.44 -7.14 -0.61
N ASN A 114 -5.06 -6.61 -1.66
CA ASN A 114 -4.52 -6.72 -3.01
C ASN A 114 -3.18 -5.99 -3.16
N LEU A 115 -3.07 -4.77 -2.62
CA LEU A 115 -1.81 -4.03 -2.60
C LEU A 115 -0.76 -4.73 -1.72
N LEU A 116 -1.16 -5.32 -0.60
CA LEU A 116 -0.26 -6.10 0.26
C LEU A 116 0.37 -7.28 -0.49
N ILE A 117 -0.42 -7.99 -1.29
CA ILE A 117 0.06 -9.10 -2.15
C ILE A 117 1.07 -8.56 -3.17
N GLU A 118 0.75 -7.48 -3.88
CA GLU A 118 1.65 -6.91 -4.89
C GLU A 118 2.98 -6.39 -4.29
N ILE A 119 2.95 -5.84 -3.07
CA ILE A 119 4.15 -5.48 -2.31
C ILE A 119 4.94 -6.74 -1.94
N PHE A 120 4.27 -7.83 -1.55
CA PHE A 120 4.93 -9.08 -1.16
C PHE A 120 5.52 -9.84 -2.35
N GLU A 121 5.00 -9.62 -3.55
CA GLU A 121 5.55 -10.14 -4.80
C GLU A 121 6.75 -9.31 -5.30
N SER A 122 6.83 -8.02 -4.96
CA SER A 122 7.93 -7.14 -5.40
C SER A 122 9.30 -7.63 -4.90
N SER A 123 10.28 -7.73 -5.79
CA SER A 123 11.66 -8.06 -5.44
C SER A 123 12.41 -6.91 -4.76
N GLU A 124 11.87 -5.69 -4.80
CA GLU A 124 12.50 -4.47 -4.25
C GLU A 124 12.42 -4.41 -2.72
N ILE A 125 11.43 -5.10 -2.13
CA ILE A 125 11.28 -5.18 -0.68
C ILE A 125 11.90 -6.47 -0.16
N GLU A 126 12.84 -6.34 0.76
CA GLU A 126 13.45 -7.51 1.39
C GLU A 126 12.43 -8.34 2.19
N LYS A 127 12.68 -9.65 2.24
CA LYS A 127 11.86 -10.59 3.01
C LYS A 127 11.68 -10.17 4.48
N SER A 128 12.69 -9.57 5.09
CA SER A 128 12.64 -9.06 6.47
C SER A 128 11.59 -7.94 6.60
N GLY A 129 11.57 -6.99 5.67
CA GLY A 129 10.58 -5.91 5.59
C GLY A 129 9.16 -6.44 5.42
N LYS A 130 8.95 -7.33 4.44
CA LYS A 130 7.65 -7.95 4.21
C LYS A 130 7.13 -8.69 5.44
N LYS A 131 8.00 -9.40 6.16
CA LYS A 131 7.64 -10.10 7.40
C LYS A 131 7.21 -9.12 8.50
N ARG A 132 7.89 -7.98 8.66
CA ARG A 132 7.47 -6.92 9.60
C ARG A 132 6.11 -6.33 9.22
N MET A 133 5.87 -6.12 7.93
CA MET A 133 4.57 -5.64 7.44
C MET A 133 3.46 -6.67 7.64
N LEU A 134 3.74 -7.96 7.42
CA LEU A 134 2.77 -9.03 7.67
C LEU A 134 2.32 -9.01 9.14
N VAL A 135 3.26 -8.88 10.08
CA VAL A 135 2.96 -8.81 11.52
C VAL A 135 1.94 -7.71 11.84
N SER A 136 2.04 -6.52 11.23
CA SER A 136 1.08 -5.43 11.49
C SER A 136 -0.27 -5.63 10.79
N HIS A 137 -0.36 -6.50 9.77
CA HIS A 137 -1.56 -6.68 8.96
C HIS A 137 -2.36 -7.95 9.28
N ILE A 138 -1.75 -9.01 9.85
CA ILE A 138 -2.46 -10.29 10.16
C ILE A 138 -3.75 -10.07 10.94
N ILE A 139 -3.80 -9.07 11.83
CA ILE A 139 -5.00 -8.77 12.62
C ILE A 139 -6.23 -8.49 11.75
N TYR A 140 -6.05 -7.91 10.57
CA TYR A 140 -7.12 -7.58 9.62
C TYR A 140 -7.37 -8.67 8.58
N LEU A 141 -6.46 -9.63 8.43
CA LEU A 141 -6.56 -10.70 7.45
C LEU A 141 -7.35 -11.89 7.98
N ASN A 142 -8.04 -12.59 7.09
CA ASN A 142 -8.59 -13.92 7.38
C ASN A 142 -7.51 -15.00 7.22
N GLU A 143 -7.88 -16.25 7.48
CA GLU A 143 -6.98 -17.40 7.45
C GLU A 143 -6.43 -17.68 6.04
N VAL A 144 -7.29 -17.62 5.02
CA VAL A 144 -6.90 -17.85 3.62
C VAL A 144 -5.92 -16.76 3.15
N GLU A 145 -6.26 -15.50 3.40
CA GLU A 145 -5.39 -14.35 3.08
C GLU A 145 -4.03 -14.46 3.77
N THR A 146 -4.03 -14.82 5.06
CA THR A 146 -2.78 -15.01 5.83
C THR A 146 -1.93 -16.14 5.25
N ILE A 147 -2.55 -17.28 4.89
CA ILE A 147 -1.84 -18.41 4.28
C ILE A 147 -1.20 -17.98 2.96
N THR A 148 -1.90 -17.23 2.11
CA THR A 148 -1.35 -16.69 0.85
C THR A 148 -0.13 -15.81 1.12
N CYS A 149 -0.20 -14.88 2.08
CA CYS A 149 0.94 -14.06 2.46
C CYS A 149 2.13 -14.90 2.97
N LEU A 150 1.89 -15.93 3.78
CA LEU A 150 2.94 -16.83 4.26
C LEU A 150 3.59 -17.63 3.12
N GLN A 151 2.81 -18.01 2.10
CA GLN A 151 3.32 -18.72 0.92
C GLN A 151 4.29 -17.84 0.13
N LEU A 152 3.92 -16.57 -0.10
CA LEU A 152 4.79 -15.57 -0.75
C LEU A 152 6.10 -15.35 0.02
N LEU A 153 6.06 -15.45 1.35
CA LEU A 153 7.25 -15.34 2.20
C LEU A 153 7.98 -16.68 2.41
N HIS A 154 7.55 -17.76 1.76
CA HIS A 154 8.12 -19.11 1.93
C HIS A 154 8.21 -19.56 3.40
N MET A 155 7.17 -19.27 4.19
CA MET A 155 7.12 -19.61 5.62
C MET A 155 6.44 -20.99 5.83
N THR A 156 6.96 -22.02 5.17
CA THR A 156 6.38 -23.38 5.10
C THR A 156 6.11 -24.00 6.46
N GLU A 157 7.04 -23.86 7.41
CA GLU A 157 6.87 -24.36 8.77
C GLU A 157 5.67 -23.69 9.46
N VAL A 158 5.49 -22.38 9.29
CA VAL A 158 4.36 -21.65 9.87
C VAL A 158 3.04 -22.04 9.19
N ILE A 159 3.03 -22.23 7.87
CA ILE A 159 1.85 -22.71 7.13
C ILE A 159 1.41 -24.09 7.65
N SER A 160 2.35 -24.96 8.00
CA SER A 160 2.04 -26.31 8.48
C SER A 160 1.16 -26.36 9.74
N LEU A 161 1.11 -25.25 10.50
CA LEU A 161 0.25 -25.11 11.68
C LEU A 161 -1.24 -25.17 11.34
N PHE A 162 -1.63 -24.67 10.16
CA PHE A 162 -3.02 -24.71 9.70
C PHE A 162 -3.48 -26.13 9.35
N SER A 163 -2.54 -27.06 9.15
CA SER A 163 -2.82 -28.49 8.95
C SER A 163 -2.66 -29.33 10.23
N GLY A 164 -2.67 -28.69 11.41
CA GLY A 164 -2.57 -29.38 12.71
C GLY A 164 -1.18 -29.97 13.01
N ARG A 165 -0.14 -29.62 12.23
CA ARG A 165 1.22 -30.08 12.50
C ARG A 165 1.83 -29.36 13.71
N ARG A 166 2.98 -29.87 14.14
CA ARG A 166 3.75 -29.36 15.28
C ARG A 166 5.19 -29.03 14.84
N PRO A 167 5.40 -27.98 14.04
CA PRO A 167 6.71 -27.63 13.50
C PRO A 167 7.67 -27.07 14.57
N LYS A 168 8.97 -27.05 14.23
CA LYS A 168 9.96 -26.19 14.91
C LYS A 168 10.09 -24.91 14.08
N ILE A 169 9.97 -23.75 14.72
CA ILE A 169 10.00 -22.44 14.05
C ILE A 169 11.14 -21.63 14.66
N GLU A 170 12.05 -21.11 13.84
CA GLU A 170 13.17 -20.30 14.33
C GLU A 170 12.69 -19.12 15.18
N ARG A 171 13.39 -18.81 16.27
CA ARG A 171 13.04 -17.69 17.13
C ARG A 171 13.46 -16.38 16.47
N SER A 172 12.48 -15.51 16.33
CA SER A 172 12.63 -14.10 15.96
C SER A 172 11.48 -13.32 16.57
N ASN A 173 11.64 -12.02 16.73
CA ASN A 173 10.59 -11.12 17.21
C ASN A 173 9.34 -11.24 16.33
N GLU A 174 9.52 -11.33 15.02
CA GLU A 174 8.43 -11.47 14.06
C GLU A 174 7.72 -12.82 14.21
N ASN A 175 8.46 -13.94 14.33
CA ASN A 175 7.82 -15.25 14.50
C ASN A 175 7.06 -15.34 15.83
N GLU A 176 7.59 -14.76 16.90
CA GLU A 176 6.90 -14.70 18.18
C GLU A 176 5.58 -13.90 18.08
N LYS A 177 5.61 -12.73 17.43
CA LYS A 177 4.41 -11.92 17.19
C LYS A 177 3.39 -12.63 16.31
N ILE A 178 3.82 -13.27 15.22
CA ILE A 178 2.94 -14.07 14.34
C ILE A 178 2.25 -15.18 15.15
N LEU A 179 3.01 -15.97 15.90
CA LEU A 179 2.46 -17.06 16.71
C LEU A 179 1.54 -16.54 17.82
N GLY A 180 1.87 -15.40 18.42
CA GLY A 180 1.01 -14.70 19.37
C GLY A 180 -0.35 -14.33 18.77
N ILE A 181 -0.35 -13.70 17.59
CA ILE A 181 -1.58 -13.34 16.88
C ILE A 181 -2.36 -14.59 16.49
N PHE A 182 -1.70 -15.63 15.98
CA PHE A 182 -2.36 -16.89 15.58
C PHE A 182 -3.05 -17.58 16.77
N LYS A 183 -2.43 -17.53 17.96
CA LYS A 183 -3.04 -18.03 19.18
C LYS A 183 -4.28 -17.21 19.56
N THR A 184 -4.20 -15.88 19.50
CA THR A 184 -5.33 -14.99 19.77
C THR A 184 -6.49 -15.19 18.79
N LYS A 185 -6.19 -15.47 17.50
CA LYS A 185 -7.19 -15.77 16.47
C LYS A 185 -7.68 -17.23 16.48
N GLY A 186 -7.19 -18.06 17.39
CA GLY A 186 -7.57 -19.47 17.49
C GLY A 186 -7.11 -20.34 16.30
N TRP A 187 -6.11 -19.90 15.55
CA TRP A 187 -5.52 -20.64 14.43
C TRP A 187 -4.52 -21.70 14.91
N ILE A 188 -3.96 -21.52 16.11
CA ILE A 188 -3.12 -22.50 16.78
C ILE A 188 -3.57 -22.71 18.23
N THR A 189 -3.20 -23.85 18.80
CA THR A 189 -3.51 -24.18 20.21
C THR A 189 -2.56 -23.45 21.16
N SER A 190 -1.25 -23.56 20.92
CA SER A 190 -0.22 -22.94 21.74
C SER A 190 1.14 -22.96 21.05
N PHE A 191 2.11 -22.22 21.59
CA PHE A 191 3.51 -22.33 21.27
C PHE A 191 4.35 -22.05 22.52
N ASN A 192 5.55 -22.63 22.60
CA ASN A 192 6.52 -22.39 23.67
C ASN A 192 7.93 -22.46 23.09
N ILE A 193 8.95 -22.01 23.84
CA ILE A 193 10.35 -22.28 23.50
C ILE A 193 10.55 -23.80 23.44
N ASP A 194 11.23 -24.29 22.40
CA ASP A 194 11.52 -25.71 22.25
C ASP A 194 12.44 -26.18 23.37
N ARG A 195 12.10 -27.31 23.99
CA ARG A 195 12.80 -27.82 25.19
C ARG A 195 14.19 -28.36 24.88
N GLN A 196 14.46 -28.70 23.62
CA GLN A 196 15.73 -29.28 23.18
C GLN A 196 16.64 -28.21 22.57
N ASP A 197 16.06 -27.19 21.95
CA ASP A 197 16.82 -26.10 21.32
C ASP A 197 16.13 -24.75 21.54
N ASN A 198 16.72 -23.94 22.43
CA ASN A 198 16.20 -22.63 22.78
C ASN A 198 16.24 -21.62 21.62
N ASN A 199 16.81 -21.95 20.46
CA ASN A 199 16.75 -21.15 19.24
C ASN A 199 15.44 -21.33 18.46
N PHE A 200 14.59 -22.29 18.84
CA PHE A 200 13.33 -22.57 18.17
C PHE A 200 12.14 -22.43 19.12
N PHE A 201 10.99 -22.11 18.52
CA PHE A 201 9.68 -22.33 19.10
C PHE A 201 9.15 -23.70 18.68
N ARG A 202 8.45 -24.36 19.59
CA ARG A 202 7.59 -25.51 19.31
C ARG A 202 6.14 -25.04 19.35
N ALA A 203 5.51 -24.98 18.18
CA ALA A 203 4.11 -24.56 18.03
C ALA A 203 3.20 -25.77 17.78
N ILE A 204 1.93 -25.65 18.16
CA ILE A 204 0.91 -26.70 18.05
C ILE A 204 -0.24 -26.16 17.20
N GLY A 205 -0.32 -26.62 15.96
CA GLY A 205 -1.43 -26.35 15.06
C GLY A 205 -2.76 -26.85 15.63
N ARG A 206 -3.86 -26.20 15.26
CA ARG A 206 -5.20 -26.72 15.57
C ARG A 206 -5.51 -27.91 14.66
N ARG A 207 -6.21 -28.92 15.18
CA ARG A 207 -6.79 -29.94 14.31
C ARG A 207 -8.01 -29.30 13.64
N THR A 208 -7.98 -29.19 12.31
CA THR A 208 -9.21 -28.94 11.56
C THR A 208 -10.07 -30.19 11.68
N HIS A 209 -11.27 -30.06 12.25
CA HIS A 209 -12.31 -31.04 11.97
C HIS A 209 -12.60 -30.90 10.48
N VAL A 210 -12.05 -31.81 9.68
CA VAL A 210 -12.55 -32.03 8.32
C VAL A 210 -13.93 -32.64 8.54
N GLU A 211 -14.97 -31.81 8.49
CA GLU A 211 -16.27 -32.33 8.10
C GLU A 211 -16.13 -32.63 6.61
N ASP A 212 -16.17 -33.92 6.28
CA ASP A 212 -16.22 -34.41 4.91
C ASP A 212 -17.43 -33.75 4.21
N LEU A 213 -17.15 -32.86 3.25
CA LEU A 213 -18.11 -32.33 2.27
C LEU A 213 -18.07 -33.19 1.00
#